data_AF-A0A7S1AK45-F1
#
_entry.id   AF-A0A7S1AK45-F1
#
_cell.length_a   1.000
_cell.length_b   1.000
_cell.length_c   1.000
_cell.angle_alpha   90.00
_cell.angle_beta   90.00
_cell.angle_gamma   90.00
#
_symmetry.space_group_name_H-M   'P 1'
#
loop_
_entity.id
_entity.type
_entity.pdbx_description
1 polymer ?
#
loop_
_entity_poly.entity_id
_entity_poly.type
_entity_poly.pdbx_seq_one_letter_code
_entity_poly.pdbx_strand_id
1 'polypeptide(L)'
;EVLDNLNTFVVNCTLHGVAEELEMHNPSEAVAVSQDLHMSVPEPNASGSEGSGCATSSWGLDRIDSVDSNLDDGYEWKSEFPDGGAHANVYVFDTGINVNHGDFEGRAINRYACVSRRRYYPMCSEVSSCTDNDVYGHGTHVAATVGGAQYGVAKHATIHGVKVLGDDGGGTISGIVNGISTALSEEEHQIFQMSIASSASNLWDNAVNLATNNYHVIVVVSAGNQADDGCSYSPGRASTSFSVGSHDLDDGISSFSNTGACVDMYAPGHAVLSADNFGSCSSSCMTGTSMAAPHVSGVAALVRGYCPNILPSAFKAFLPTWGAQASDGTRRLYLGNTTLVDATLKTSSCGTVEKSSAWTHCPTTAPCPTPPTPPTLSPTPFPTLAPTPEVTEDTHAVGDPHIQNIVGAHFDLWRTGWSKFLQIPLHNTVKPALWVGGNVEQYWADYCAPAYLQQVMVTGTRLGNRTVLLNSGSLESGSPFSVELD
;
A
#
# COMPACT_ATOMS: atom_id res chain seq x y z
N GLU A 1 19.95 -5.30 -23.08
CA GLU A 1 19.28 -6.61 -23.01
C GLU A 1 17.94 -6.47 -23.72
N VAL A 2 17.59 -7.40 -24.62
CA VAL A 2 16.29 -7.39 -25.32
C VAL A 2 15.29 -8.05 -24.39
N LEU A 3 14.15 -7.41 -24.09
CA LEU A 3 13.01 -8.11 -23.50
C LEU A 3 12.15 -8.70 -24.62
N ASP A 4 12.25 -10.01 -24.87
CA ASP A 4 11.70 -10.63 -26.09
C ASP A 4 10.17 -10.43 -26.28
N ASN A 5 9.40 -10.23 -25.21
CA ASN A 5 7.95 -10.02 -25.29
C ASN A 5 7.51 -8.53 -25.32
N LEU A 6 8.35 -7.61 -24.83
CA LEU A 6 8.07 -6.16 -24.75
C LEU A 6 9.04 -5.30 -25.57
N ASN A 7 9.99 -5.91 -26.30
CA ASN A 7 11.06 -5.28 -27.09
C ASN A 7 11.73 -4.08 -26.41
N THR A 8 11.94 -4.17 -25.10
CA THR A 8 12.53 -3.08 -24.29
C THR A 8 14.02 -3.30 -24.10
N PHE A 9 14.80 -2.21 -24.08
CA PHE A 9 16.22 -2.22 -23.79
C PHE A 9 16.55 -1.21 -22.70
N VAL A 10 17.30 -1.63 -21.69
CA VAL A 10 17.82 -0.74 -20.64
C VAL A 10 19.27 -0.40 -20.94
N VAL A 11 19.58 0.89 -20.96
CA VAL A 11 20.93 1.40 -21.19
C VAL A 11 21.38 2.19 -19.97
N ASN A 12 22.57 1.89 -19.44
CA ASN A 12 23.16 2.61 -18.31
C ASN A 12 24.28 3.53 -18.83
N CYS A 13 23.91 4.72 -19.30
CA CYS A 13 24.85 5.71 -19.80
C CYS A 13 24.33 7.14 -19.55
N THR A 14 25.15 8.14 -19.88
CA THR A 14 24.71 9.54 -19.85
C THR A 14 23.66 9.79 -20.94
N LEU A 15 22.90 10.88 -20.86
CA LEU A 15 21.95 11.26 -21.93
C LEU A 15 22.63 11.34 -23.31
N HIS A 16 23.90 11.74 -23.35
CA HIS A 16 24.71 11.73 -24.57
C HIS A 16 24.96 10.31 -25.08
N GLY A 17 25.34 9.38 -24.19
CA GLY A 17 25.49 7.97 -24.55
C GLY A 17 24.17 7.34 -25.00
N VAL A 18 23.02 7.74 -24.45
CA VAL A 18 21.71 7.28 -24.94
C VAL A 18 21.49 7.77 -26.37
N ALA A 19 21.82 9.02 -26.67
CA ALA A 19 21.73 9.57 -28.02
C ALA A 19 22.64 8.83 -29.00
N GLU A 20 23.89 8.52 -28.61
CA GLU A 20 24.81 7.72 -29.43
C GLU A 20 24.28 6.30 -29.69
N GLU A 21 23.74 5.64 -28.67
CA GLU A 21 23.13 4.30 -28.82
C GLU A 21 21.90 4.34 -29.73
N LEU A 22 21.04 5.35 -29.60
CA LEU A 22 19.91 5.55 -30.51
C LEU A 22 20.38 5.86 -31.95
N GLU A 23 21.45 6.63 -32.15
CA GLU A 23 21.98 6.89 -33.48
C GLU A 23 22.63 5.64 -34.12
N MET A 24 23.36 4.85 -33.32
CA MET A 24 24.03 3.63 -33.79
C MET A 24 23.05 2.50 -34.11
N HIS A 25 22.00 2.34 -33.31
CA HIS A 25 21.02 1.26 -33.48
C HIS A 25 19.83 1.64 -34.37
N ASN A 26 19.77 2.90 -34.82
CA ASN A 26 18.77 3.44 -35.74
C ASN A 26 17.32 2.98 -35.43
N PRO A 27 16.81 3.16 -34.20
CA PRO A 27 15.53 2.67 -33.78
C PRO A 27 14.44 3.61 -34.27
N SER A 28 14.24 3.63 -35.58
CA SER A 28 13.01 4.18 -36.20
C SER A 28 11.73 3.52 -35.64
N GLU A 29 11.88 2.44 -34.85
CA GLU A 29 10.84 1.66 -34.20
C GLU A 29 10.77 1.86 -32.66
N ALA A 30 11.60 2.73 -32.05
CA ALA A 30 11.51 2.98 -30.61
C ALA A 30 10.20 3.68 -30.24
N VAL A 31 9.28 2.94 -29.59
CA VAL A 31 7.95 3.43 -29.20
C VAL A 31 8.01 4.44 -28.05
N ALA A 32 8.98 4.30 -27.13
CA ALA A 32 9.18 5.24 -26.03
C ALA A 32 10.61 5.18 -25.48
N VAL A 33 11.08 6.32 -24.94
CA VAL A 33 12.30 6.42 -24.12
C VAL A 33 11.90 7.03 -22.79
N SER A 34 12.31 6.41 -21.68
CA SER A 34 11.99 6.87 -20.33
C SER A 34 13.20 6.69 -19.41
N GLN A 35 13.32 7.57 -18.42
CA GLN A 35 14.29 7.41 -17.36
C GLN A 35 13.86 6.24 -16.47
N ASP A 36 14.80 5.37 -16.11
CA ASP A 36 14.54 4.33 -15.12
C ASP A 36 14.47 4.96 -13.73
N LEU A 37 13.25 5.11 -13.22
CA LEU A 37 13.00 5.70 -11.91
C LEU A 37 13.10 4.64 -10.82
N HIS A 38 13.66 5.04 -9.69
CA HIS A 38 13.60 4.24 -8.47
C HIS A 38 12.32 4.59 -7.73
N MET A 39 11.60 3.56 -7.28
CA MET A 39 10.44 3.71 -6.41
C MET A 39 10.65 2.91 -5.14
N SER A 40 9.87 3.23 -4.13
CA SER A 40 9.78 2.47 -2.90
C SER A 40 8.32 2.35 -2.51
N VAL A 41 7.96 1.28 -1.82
CA VAL A 41 6.69 1.23 -1.10
C VAL A 41 6.65 2.47 -0.19
N PRO A 42 5.61 3.32 -0.28
CA PRO A 42 5.42 4.38 0.71
C PRO A 42 5.35 3.71 2.08
N GLU A 43 6.17 4.14 3.04
CA GLU A 43 6.16 3.57 4.40
C GLU A 43 4.70 3.36 4.86
N PRO A 44 4.34 2.20 5.44
CA PRO A 44 2.95 1.80 5.69
C PRO A 44 2.12 2.72 6.61
N ASN A 45 2.68 3.86 7.00
CA ASN A 45 2.09 4.94 7.81
C ASN A 45 2.20 6.33 7.17
N ALA A 46 2.24 6.43 5.83
CA ALA A 46 2.31 7.71 5.12
C ALA A 46 1.06 8.59 5.40
N SER A 47 1.17 9.41 6.44
CA SER A 47 0.35 10.58 6.82
C SER A 47 -1.11 10.35 7.24
N GLY A 48 -1.33 10.26 8.56
CA GLY A 48 -2.63 10.58 9.18
C GLY A 48 -2.99 9.72 10.39
N SER A 49 -2.85 10.29 11.60
CA SER A 49 -3.40 9.83 12.90
C SER A 49 -3.17 8.37 13.30
N GLU A 50 -2.21 8.13 14.21
CA GLU A 50 -2.28 6.99 15.15
C GLU A 50 -3.44 7.21 16.14
N GLY A 51 -4.68 7.03 15.65
CA GLY A 51 -5.91 7.31 16.41
C GLY A 51 -7.00 6.26 16.30
N SER A 52 -6.94 5.33 15.35
CA SER A 52 -7.81 4.15 15.30
C SER A 52 -6.95 2.90 15.47
N GLY A 53 -7.09 2.23 16.61
CA GLY A 53 -6.51 0.90 16.77
C GLY A 53 -6.92 0.01 15.60
N CYS A 54 -5.99 -0.82 15.12
CA CYS A 54 -6.25 -1.83 14.11
C CYS A 54 -7.58 -2.53 14.42
N ALA A 55 -8.55 -2.46 13.49
CA ALA A 55 -9.83 -3.11 13.67
C ALA A 55 -9.58 -4.60 13.95
N THR A 56 -10.21 -5.14 14.99
CA THR A 56 -10.10 -6.58 15.31
C THR A 56 -10.82 -7.44 14.26
N SER A 57 -11.65 -6.84 13.43
CA SER A 57 -12.35 -7.44 12.28
C SER A 57 -11.81 -6.89 10.96
N SER A 58 -11.89 -7.70 9.90
CA SER A 58 -11.52 -7.31 8.53
C SER A 58 -12.60 -6.41 7.93
N TRP A 59 -12.76 -5.20 8.47
CA TRP A 59 -13.80 -4.24 8.09
C TRP A 59 -13.87 -3.97 6.58
N GLY A 60 -12.74 -4.06 5.87
CA GLY A 60 -12.70 -3.88 4.42
C GLY A 60 -13.46 -4.96 3.66
N LEU A 61 -13.47 -6.20 4.16
CA LEU A 61 -14.25 -7.29 3.57
C LEU A 61 -15.76 -7.08 3.79
N ASP A 62 -16.14 -6.76 5.02
CA ASP A 62 -17.52 -6.43 5.44
C ASP A 62 -18.05 -5.18 4.71
N ARG A 63 -17.19 -4.19 4.51
CA ARG A 63 -17.58 -2.99 3.78
C ARG A 63 -17.89 -3.30 2.32
N ILE A 64 -17.20 -4.24 1.68
CA ILE A 64 -17.39 -4.47 0.24
C ILE A 64 -18.57 -5.39 -0.06
N ASP A 65 -19.11 -6.19 0.88
CA ASP A 65 -20.30 -7.03 0.62
C ASP A 65 -21.62 -6.41 1.10
N SER A 66 -21.59 -5.26 1.79
CA SER A 66 -22.77 -4.44 2.09
C SER A 66 -22.77 -3.04 1.43
N VAL A 67 -23.93 -2.60 0.93
CA VAL A 67 -24.14 -1.18 0.52
C VAL A 67 -24.50 -0.31 1.71
N ASP A 68 -24.97 -0.91 2.81
CA ASP A 68 -25.31 -0.20 4.04
C ASP A 68 -24.01 0.09 4.80
N SER A 69 -23.93 1.25 5.44
CA SER A 69 -22.78 1.62 6.28
C SER A 69 -22.76 0.86 7.61
N ASN A 70 -23.82 0.09 7.91
CA ASN A 70 -23.86 -0.81 9.06
C ASN A 70 -23.08 -2.09 8.76
N LEU A 71 -21.81 -2.10 9.18
CA LEU A 71 -20.93 -3.27 9.20
C LEU A 71 -21.51 -4.37 10.12
N ASP A 72 -21.56 -5.61 9.65
CA ASP A 72 -22.11 -6.75 10.38
C ASP A 72 -21.06 -7.75 10.92
N ASP A 73 -19.78 -7.37 10.79
CA ASP A 73 -18.57 -8.16 11.06
C ASP A 73 -18.50 -9.47 10.25
N GLY A 74 -19.21 -9.54 9.12
CA GLY A 74 -19.29 -10.66 8.19
C GLY A 74 -18.57 -10.42 6.86
N TYR A 75 -18.47 -11.48 6.05
CA TYR A 75 -18.12 -11.38 4.63
C TYR A 75 -18.74 -12.55 3.86
N GLU A 76 -19.81 -12.28 3.12
CA GLU A 76 -20.62 -13.24 2.39
C GLU A 76 -20.41 -13.11 0.88
N TRP A 77 -19.58 -13.98 0.32
CA TRP A 77 -19.32 -14.06 -1.13
C TRP A 77 -19.97 -15.28 -1.80
N LYS A 78 -20.37 -16.29 -1.02
CA LYS A 78 -20.70 -17.64 -1.51
C LYS A 78 -21.95 -17.70 -2.37
N SER A 79 -22.95 -16.86 -2.09
CA SER A 79 -24.18 -16.79 -2.89
C SER A 79 -23.90 -16.27 -4.31
N GLU A 80 -22.94 -15.35 -4.42
CA GLU A 80 -22.61 -14.64 -5.65
C GLU A 80 -21.55 -15.38 -6.47
N PHE A 81 -20.53 -15.90 -5.80
CA PHE A 81 -19.35 -16.48 -6.41
C PHE A 81 -19.04 -17.83 -5.77
N PRO A 82 -19.86 -18.89 -5.97
CA PRO A 82 -19.77 -20.15 -5.22
C PRO A 82 -18.40 -20.84 -5.29
N ASP A 83 -17.63 -20.60 -6.34
CA ASP A 83 -16.28 -21.15 -6.51
C ASP A 83 -15.19 -20.33 -5.79
N GLY A 84 -15.50 -19.17 -5.23
CA GLY A 84 -14.58 -18.36 -4.41
C GLY A 84 -13.37 -17.81 -5.17
N GLY A 85 -13.46 -17.72 -6.49
CA GLY A 85 -12.33 -17.37 -7.36
C GLY A 85 -11.42 -18.54 -7.71
N ALA A 86 -11.85 -19.80 -7.46
CA ALA A 86 -11.12 -20.96 -7.95
C ALA A 86 -10.84 -20.85 -9.45
N HIS A 87 -9.64 -21.29 -9.86
CA HIS A 87 -9.10 -21.18 -11.22
C HIS A 87 -8.67 -19.76 -11.66
N ALA A 88 -8.87 -18.72 -10.86
CA ALA A 88 -8.25 -17.42 -11.11
C ALA A 88 -6.77 -17.42 -10.67
N ASN A 89 -5.90 -16.89 -11.53
CA ASN A 89 -4.48 -16.71 -11.26
C ASN A 89 -4.19 -15.21 -11.08
N VAL A 90 -3.81 -14.81 -9.86
CA VAL A 90 -3.45 -13.41 -9.56
C VAL A 90 -1.95 -13.32 -9.33
N TYR A 91 -1.26 -12.56 -10.17
CA TYR A 91 0.18 -12.27 -10.06
C TYR A 91 0.37 -10.96 -9.29
N VAL A 92 1.00 -11.06 -8.12
CA VAL A 92 1.25 -9.94 -7.21
C VAL A 92 2.68 -9.44 -7.43
N PHE A 93 2.80 -8.26 -8.04
CA PHE A 93 4.07 -7.60 -8.34
C PHE A 93 4.47 -6.71 -7.16
N ASP A 94 5.27 -7.24 -6.25
CA ASP A 94 5.53 -6.58 -4.96
C ASP A 94 6.90 -6.98 -4.36
N THR A 95 7.04 -6.98 -3.03
CA THR A 95 8.25 -7.33 -2.27
C THR A 95 8.47 -8.83 -2.13
N GLY A 96 7.63 -9.67 -2.73
CA GLY A 96 7.61 -11.13 -2.56
C GLY A 96 6.37 -11.59 -1.81
N ILE A 97 6.28 -12.88 -1.49
CA ILE A 97 5.23 -13.42 -0.61
C ILE A 97 5.84 -14.42 0.37
N ASN A 98 5.45 -14.34 1.65
CA ASN A 98 5.63 -15.44 2.59
C ASN A 98 4.59 -16.53 2.33
N VAL A 99 4.89 -17.41 1.37
CA VAL A 99 4.02 -18.53 0.96
C VAL A 99 3.78 -19.57 2.07
N ASN A 100 4.54 -19.51 3.16
CA ASN A 100 4.35 -20.39 4.32
C ASN A 100 3.29 -19.88 5.29
N HIS A 101 2.73 -18.69 5.06
CA HIS A 101 1.65 -18.16 5.86
C HIS A 101 0.39 -19.04 5.72
N GLY A 102 -0.15 -19.51 6.85
CA GLY A 102 -1.26 -20.45 6.92
C GLY A 102 -2.57 -19.88 6.35
N ASP A 103 -2.66 -18.56 6.21
CA ASP A 103 -3.78 -17.90 5.54
C ASP A 103 -3.89 -18.25 4.05
N PHE A 104 -2.79 -18.62 3.40
CA PHE A 104 -2.82 -19.01 1.98
C PHE A 104 -3.23 -20.45 1.75
N GLU A 105 -3.19 -21.32 2.77
CA GLU A 105 -3.52 -22.75 2.65
C GLU A 105 -2.83 -23.45 1.45
N GLY A 106 -1.59 -23.05 1.15
CA GLY A 106 -0.79 -23.58 0.03
C GLY A 106 -1.14 -23.02 -1.36
N ARG A 107 -2.10 -22.08 -1.47
CA ARG A 107 -2.50 -21.43 -2.74
C ARG A 107 -1.57 -20.30 -3.20
N ALA A 108 -0.64 -19.85 -2.36
CA ALA A 108 0.37 -18.86 -2.73
C ALA A 108 1.64 -19.56 -3.21
N ILE A 109 2.18 -19.09 -4.35
CA ILE A 109 3.33 -19.66 -5.04
C ILE A 109 4.25 -18.52 -5.49
N ASN A 110 5.52 -18.52 -5.13
CA ASN A 110 6.48 -17.57 -5.67
C ASN A 110 6.95 -18.01 -7.07
N ARG A 111 7.11 -17.05 -8.00
CA ARG A 111 7.46 -17.36 -9.40
C ARG A 111 8.79 -16.74 -9.79
N TYR A 112 8.91 -15.43 -9.66
CA TYR A 112 10.10 -14.70 -10.12
C TYR A 112 10.58 -13.68 -9.10
N ALA A 113 11.87 -13.38 -9.19
CA ALA A 113 12.48 -12.20 -8.58
C ALA A 113 13.19 -11.38 -9.67
N CYS A 114 12.72 -10.14 -9.85
CA CYS A 114 13.13 -9.17 -10.85
C CYS A 114 13.63 -7.87 -10.18
N VAL A 115 14.31 -8.01 -9.04
CA VAL A 115 14.79 -6.87 -8.25
C VAL A 115 16.08 -6.32 -8.85
N SER A 116 16.01 -5.10 -9.40
CA SER A 116 17.19 -4.37 -9.85
C SER A 116 17.87 -3.69 -8.66
N ARG A 117 19.15 -3.97 -8.43
CA ARG A 117 20.01 -3.12 -7.58
C ARG A 117 20.81 -2.20 -8.49
N ARG A 118 20.99 -0.92 -8.10
CA ARG A 118 21.70 0.19 -8.80
C ARG A 118 23.03 -0.11 -9.52
N ARG A 119 23.59 -1.33 -9.43
CA ARG A 119 24.84 -1.76 -10.07
C ARG A 119 24.76 -3.06 -10.88
N TYR A 120 23.65 -3.79 -10.88
CA TYR A 120 23.51 -5.04 -11.61
C TYR A 120 22.29 -5.00 -12.51
N TYR A 121 22.45 -5.44 -13.75
CA TYR A 121 21.37 -5.48 -14.73
C TYR A 121 20.20 -6.33 -14.21
N PRO A 122 18.94 -5.94 -14.48
CA PRO A 122 17.76 -6.62 -13.99
C PRO A 122 17.57 -7.97 -14.70
N MET A 123 18.21 -9.02 -14.20
CA MET A 123 17.86 -10.37 -14.61
C MET A 123 16.73 -10.87 -13.73
N CYS A 124 15.53 -10.99 -14.31
CA CYS A 124 14.48 -11.79 -13.70
C CYS A 124 14.99 -13.23 -13.57
N SER A 125 14.78 -13.81 -12.41
CA SER A 125 15.11 -15.21 -12.15
C SER A 125 13.91 -15.94 -11.58
N GLU A 126 13.71 -17.17 -12.01
CA GLU A 126 12.79 -18.07 -11.33
C GLU A 126 13.25 -18.30 -9.90
N VAL A 127 12.30 -18.31 -8.97
CA VAL A 127 12.54 -18.63 -7.57
C VAL A 127 11.84 -19.92 -7.20
N SER A 128 12.30 -20.56 -6.12
CA SER A 128 11.65 -21.74 -5.57
C SER A 128 10.21 -21.42 -5.15
N SER A 129 9.25 -22.17 -5.71
CA SER A 129 7.81 -21.93 -5.60
C SER A 129 7.30 -21.84 -4.16
N CYS A 130 7.82 -22.69 -3.30
CA CYS A 130 7.39 -22.83 -1.91
C CYS A 130 8.42 -22.30 -0.92
N THR A 131 9.15 -21.26 -1.33
CA THR A 131 10.13 -20.59 -0.49
C THR A 131 9.70 -19.15 -0.26
N ASP A 132 9.62 -18.77 1.00
CA ASP A 132 9.41 -17.39 1.41
C ASP A 132 10.53 -16.50 0.82
N ASN A 133 10.11 -15.40 0.19
CA ASN A 133 10.99 -14.39 -0.37
C ASN A 133 10.55 -12.96 -0.01
N ASP A 134 9.63 -12.80 0.96
CA ASP A 134 9.14 -11.49 1.39
C ASP A 134 9.76 -11.07 2.72
N VAL A 135 10.88 -10.36 2.64
CA VAL A 135 11.55 -9.82 3.83
C VAL A 135 10.88 -8.52 4.31
N TYR A 136 10.21 -7.79 3.41
CA TYR A 136 9.63 -6.48 3.72
C TYR A 136 8.22 -6.58 4.31
N GLY A 137 7.40 -7.52 3.84
CA GLY A 137 6.06 -7.85 4.38
C GLY A 137 4.88 -7.28 3.60
N HIS A 138 5.10 -6.22 2.82
CA HIS A 138 4.04 -5.56 2.04
C HIS A 138 3.38 -6.51 1.03
N GLY A 139 4.17 -7.30 0.29
CA GLY A 139 3.64 -8.24 -0.69
C GLY A 139 2.83 -9.37 -0.07
N THR A 140 3.20 -9.86 1.12
CA THR A 140 2.39 -10.83 1.88
C THR A 140 1.04 -10.25 2.29
N HIS A 141 1.02 -9.01 2.78
CA HIS A 141 -0.20 -8.30 3.19
C HIS A 141 -1.16 -8.09 2.01
N VAL A 142 -0.61 -7.61 0.89
CA VAL A 142 -1.32 -7.41 -0.38
C VAL A 142 -1.89 -8.74 -0.90
N ALA A 143 -1.05 -9.78 -0.99
CA ALA A 143 -1.45 -11.10 -1.46
C ALA A 143 -2.57 -11.72 -0.63
N ALA A 144 -2.49 -11.61 0.70
CA ALA A 144 -3.51 -12.12 1.60
C ALA A 144 -4.83 -11.34 1.49
N THR A 145 -4.79 -10.03 1.23
CA THR A 145 -5.99 -9.22 0.96
C THR A 145 -6.67 -9.65 -0.35
N VAL A 146 -5.90 -10.11 -1.34
CA VAL A 146 -6.48 -10.68 -2.57
C VAL A 146 -7.15 -12.02 -2.31
N GLY A 147 -6.42 -13.01 -1.75
CA GLY A 147 -6.83 -14.42 -1.77
C GLY A 147 -6.49 -15.25 -0.54
N GLY A 148 -6.28 -14.59 0.61
CA GLY A 148 -6.20 -15.22 1.92
C GLY A 148 -7.51 -15.89 2.36
N ALA A 149 -7.42 -16.97 3.13
CA ALA A 149 -8.57 -17.68 3.67
C ALA A 149 -9.36 -16.81 4.66
N GLN A 150 -8.65 -16.07 5.51
CA GLN A 150 -9.19 -15.15 6.49
C GLN A 150 -9.32 -13.75 5.89
N TYR A 151 -8.24 -13.19 5.37
CA TYR A 151 -8.16 -11.78 4.98
C TYR A 151 -8.55 -11.49 3.52
N GLY A 152 -8.70 -12.54 2.70
CA GLY A 152 -8.90 -12.39 1.27
C GLY A 152 -10.34 -12.24 0.83
N VAL A 153 -10.52 -11.47 -0.24
CA VAL A 153 -11.76 -11.35 -1.01
C VAL A 153 -12.02 -12.64 -1.82
N ALA A 154 -11.05 -13.10 -2.62
CA ALA A 154 -11.17 -14.31 -3.43
C ALA A 154 -10.52 -15.52 -2.75
N LYS A 155 -11.22 -16.08 -1.77
CA LYS A 155 -10.67 -17.08 -0.84
C LYS A 155 -10.16 -18.37 -1.49
N HIS A 156 -10.47 -18.66 -2.75
CA HIS A 156 -9.99 -19.85 -3.47
C HIS A 156 -9.10 -19.53 -4.69
N ALA A 157 -8.71 -18.27 -4.89
CA ALA A 157 -7.79 -17.89 -5.97
C ALA A 157 -6.37 -18.43 -5.75
N THR A 158 -5.64 -18.67 -6.84
CA THR A 158 -4.20 -18.99 -6.78
C THR A 158 -3.40 -17.71 -6.91
N ILE A 159 -2.48 -17.49 -5.96
CA ILE A 159 -1.68 -16.26 -5.90
C ILE A 159 -0.24 -16.57 -6.33
N HIS A 160 0.26 -15.80 -7.30
CA HIS A 160 1.61 -15.92 -7.85
C HIS A 160 2.46 -14.72 -7.44
N GLY A 161 3.50 -14.92 -6.65
CA GLY A 161 4.42 -13.86 -6.23
C GLY A 161 5.43 -13.50 -7.32
N VAL A 162 5.48 -12.23 -7.70
CA VAL A 162 6.50 -11.66 -8.60
C VAL A 162 7.24 -10.56 -7.85
N LYS A 163 8.41 -10.90 -7.29
CA LYS A 163 9.20 -9.97 -6.48
C LYS A 163 9.88 -8.94 -7.38
N VAL A 164 9.33 -7.74 -7.48
CA VAL A 164 9.89 -6.60 -8.24
C VAL A 164 10.50 -5.52 -7.34
N LEU A 165 10.19 -5.59 -6.03
CA LEU A 165 10.78 -4.76 -5.00
C LEU A 165 11.71 -5.59 -4.09
N GLY A 166 12.82 -4.99 -3.69
CA GLY A 166 13.82 -5.59 -2.82
C GLY A 166 13.38 -5.66 -1.36
N ASP A 167 14.29 -6.16 -0.53
CA ASP A 167 14.06 -6.32 0.91
C ASP A 167 13.98 -4.98 1.66
N ASP A 168 14.38 -3.89 1.01
CA ASP A 168 14.24 -2.50 1.47
C ASP A 168 12.94 -1.85 0.97
N GLY A 169 12.05 -2.62 0.31
CA GLY A 169 10.84 -2.10 -0.31
C GLY A 169 11.10 -1.26 -1.56
N GLY A 170 12.33 -1.23 -2.08
CA GLY A 170 12.74 -0.43 -3.22
C GLY A 170 12.83 -1.22 -4.53
N GLY A 171 12.58 -0.57 -5.66
CA GLY A 171 12.72 -1.19 -6.98
C GLY A 171 12.80 -0.18 -8.12
N THR A 172 12.87 -0.67 -9.35
CA THR A 172 12.99 0.16 -10.55
C THR A 172 11.88 -0.16 -11.54
N ILE A 173 11.54 0.81 -12.37
CA ILE A 173 10.56 0.62 -13.46
C ILE A 173 11.02 -0.49 -14.40
N SER A 174 12.32 -0.54 -14.72
CA SER A 174 12.90 -1.62 -15.51
C SER A 174 12.67 -3.00 -14.90
N GLY A 175 12.86 -3.15 -13.57
CA GLY A 175 12.60 -4.41 -12.87
C GLY A 175 11.13 -4.84 -12.97
N ILE A 176 10.21 -3.89 -12.87
CA ILE A 176 8.77 -4.14 -12.99
C ILE A 176 8.39 -4.54 -14.41
N VAL A 177 8.87 -3.81 -15.42
CA VAL A 177 8.60 -4.12 -16.84
C VAL A 177 9.19 -5.49 -17.21
N ASN A 178 10.36 -5.84 -16.68
CA ASN A 178 10.93 -7.19 -16.84
C ASN A 178 10.05 -8.24 -16.17
N GLY A 179 9.53 -7.96 -14.97
CA GLY A 179 8.55 -8.82 -14.30
C GLY A 179 7.31 -9.06 -15.15
N ILE A 180 6.73 -7.98 -15.71
CA ILE A 180 5.56 -8.04 -16.59
C ILE A 180 5.88 -8.93 -17.79
N SER A 181 6.98 -8.64 -18.49
CA SER A 181 7.41 -9.41 -19.67
C SER A 181 7.58 -10.90 -19.38
N THR A 182 8.09 -11.23 -18.20
CA THR A 182 8.33 -12.61 -17.77
C THR A 182 7.01 -13.32 -17.45
N ALA A 183 6.13 -12.67 -16.69
CA ALA A 183 4.84 -13.23 -16.29
C ALA A 183 3.88 -13.47 -17.45
N LEU A 184 3.93 -12.66 -18.51
CA LEU A 184 3.08 -12.79 -19.70
C LEU A 184 3.27 -14.12 -20.48
N SER A 185 4.35 -14.86 -20.23
CA SER A 185 4.69 -16.09 -20.96
C SER A 185 4.00 -17.36 -20.44
N GLU A 186 3.24 -17.27 -19.35
CA GLU A 186 2.82 -18.44 -18.57
C GLU A 186 1.42 -18.95 -18.89
N GLU A 187 0.42 -18.07 -18.86
CA GLU A 187 -1.00 -18.46 -18.97
C GLU A 187 -1.80 -17.32 -19.60
N GLU A 188 -2.90 -17.65 -20.28
CA GLU A 188 -3.89 -16.66 -20.70
C GLU A 188 -4.73 -16.18 -19.51
N HIS A 189 -5.35 -15.01 -19.62
CA HIS A 189 -6.38 -14.52 -18.68
C HIS A 189 -5.90 -14.24 -17.24
N GLN A 190 -4.63 -13.86 -17.09
CA GLN A 190 -4.04 -13.48 -15.80
C GLN A 190 -4.67 -12.20 -15.21
N ILE A 191 -4.55 -12.05 -13.89
CA ILE A 191 -4.80 -10.78 -13.19
C ILE A 191 -3.46 -10.31 -12.64
N PHE A 192 -3.04 -9.10 -13.01
CA PHE A 192 -1.84 -8.47 -12.44
C PHE A 192 -2.26 -7.49 -11.37
N GLN A 193 -1.80 -7.73 -10.15
CA GLN A 193 -1.97 -6.87 -9.01
C GLN A 193 -0.66 -6.11 -8.81
N MET A 194 -0.72 -4.78 -8.86
CA MET A 194 0.44 -3.90 -8.66
C MET A 194 0.10 -2.84 -7.61
N SER A 195 0.34 -3.15 -6.34
CA SER A 195 0.22 -2.21 -5.22
C SER A 195 1.41 -1.24 -5.11
N ILE A 196 1.87 -0.75 -6.25
CA ILE A 196 3.07 0.07 -6.41
C ILE A 196 2.78 1.18 -7.42
N ALA A 197 3.26 2.38 -7.13
CA ALA A 197 3.11 3.53 -8.01
C ALA A 197 4.37 4.41 -7.96
N SER A 198 4.62 5.11 -9.06
CA SER A 198 5.66 6.13 -9.16
C SER A 198 5.12 7.37 -9.86
N SER A 199 5.93 8.42 -9.95
CA SER A 199 5.66 9.48 -10.92
C SER A 199 5.53 8.90 -12.34
N ALA A 200 4.81 9.63 -13.18
CA ALA A 200 4.57 9.35 -14.59
C ALA A 200 5.74 8.66 -15.33
N SER A 201 5.47 7.50 -15.93
CA SER A 201 6.39 6.78 -16.81
C SER A 201 5.69 6.15 -18.00
N ASN A 202 5.99 6.67 -19.20
CA ASN A 202 5.45 6.13 -20.45
C ASN A 202 5.86 4.67 -20.68
N LEU A 203 7.05 4.27 -20.22
CA LEU A 203 7.53 2.90 -20.38
C LEU A 203 6.65 1.92 -19.60
N TRP A 204 6.32 2.25 -18.35
CA TRP A 204 5.46 1.41 -17.53
C TRP A 204 4.02 1.39 -18.06
N ASP A 205 3.47 2.55 -18.43
CA ASP A 205 2.11 2.61 -18.96
C ASP A 205 1.96 1.81 -20.25
N ASN A 206 2.96 1.87 -21.14
CA ASN A 206 2.97 1.09 -22.38
C ASN A 206 3.05 -0.41 -22.10
N ALA A 207 3.86 -0.84 -21.12
CA ALA A 207 3.92 -2.24 -20.72
C ALA A 207 2.56 -2.76 -20.20
N VAL A 208 1.87 -1.95 -19.39
CA VAL A 208 0.53 -2.27 -18.89
C VAL A 208 -0.51 -2.30 -20.01
N ASN A 209 -0.48 -1.31 -20.90
CA ASN A 209 -1.37 -1.27 -22.07
C ASN A 209 -1.16 -2.47 -23.00
N LEU A 210 0.09 -2.89 -23.20
CA LEU A 210 0.42 -4.05 -24.01
C LEU A 210 -0.05 -5.35 -23.34
N ALA A 211 0.22 -5.53 -22.05
CA ALA A 211 -0.26 -6.68 -21.28
C ALA A 211 -1.78 -6.84 -21.39
N THR A 212 -2.52 -5.75 -21.22
CA THR A 212 -3.98 -5.78 -21.30
C THR A 212 -4.50 -6.03 -22.73
N ASN A 213 -3.98 -5.30 -23.71
CA ASN A 213 -4.53 -5.34 -25.08
C ASN A 213 -4.13 -6.61 -25.85
N ASN A 214 -2.92 -7.11 -25.65
CA ASN A 214 -2.39 -8.23 -26.44
C ASN A 214 -2.53 -9.58 -25.73
N TYR A 215 -2.58 -9.61 -24.41
CA TYR A 215 -2.61 -10.84 -23.61
C TYR A 215 -3.86 -10.95 -22.73
N HIS A 216 -4.80 -10.00 -22.84
CA HIS A 216 -6.06 -10.01 -22.10
C HIS A 216 -5.91 -10.08 -20.58
N VAL A 217 -4.81 -9.53 -20.06
CA VAL A 217 -4.54 -9.43 -18.64
C VAL A 217 -5.40 -8.33 -18.01
N ILE A 218 -6.02 -8.60 -16.87
CA ILE A 218 -6.65 -7.55 -16.06
C ILE A 218 -5.56 -6.97 -15.17
N VAL A 219 -5.20 -5.70 -15.36
CA VAL A 219 -4.17 -5.04 -14.55
C VAL A 219 -4.82 -4.10 -13.54
N VAL A 220 -4.74 -4.42 -12.25
CA VAL A 220 -5.28 -3.61 -11.14
C VAL A 220 -4.12 -2.97 -10.38
N VAL A 221 -4.19 -1.67 -10.17
CA VAL A 221 -3.06 -0.87 -9.70
C VAL A 221 -3.48 0.12 -8.61
N SER A 222 -2.56 0.50 -7.74
CA SER A 222 -2.80 1.55 -6.76
C SER A 222 -2.74 2.94 -7.41
N ALA A 223 -3.62 3.85 -6.97
CA ALA A 223 -3.66 5.22 -7.49
C ALA A 223 -2.48 6.10 -7.02
N GLY A 224 -1.83 5.71 -5.91
CA GLY A 224 -0.76 6.46 -5.26
C GLY A 224 -1.22 7.21 -4.01
N ASN A 225 -0.26 7.58 -3.16
CA ASN A 225 -0.46 8.08 -1.80
C ASN A 225 0.08 9.51 -1.61
N GLN A 226 -0.12 10.39 -2.60
CA GLN A 226 0.44 11.74 -2.62
C GLN A 226 -0.61 12.86 -2.42
N ALA A 227 -1.87 12.52 -2.19
CA ALA A 227 -2.99 13.46 -2.11
C ALA A 227 -3.08 14.38 -3.35
N ASP A 228 -2.78 13.82 -4.53
CA ASP A 228 -2.56 14.55 -5.77
C ASP A 228 -3.45 14.00 -6.91
N ASP A 229 -3.36 14.59 -8.10
CA ASP A 229 -3.99 14.08 -9.31
C ASP A 229 -3.36 12.74 -9.71
N GLY A 230 -4.14 11.66 -9.64
CA GLY A 230 -3.75 10.30 -10.01
C GLY A 230 -3.27 10.18 -11.46
N CYS A 231 -3.65 11.10 -12.34
CA CYS A 231 -3.13 11.16 -13.71
C CYS A 231 -1.63 11.51 -13.80
N SER A 232 -1.04 12.02 -12.72
CA SER A 232 0.39 12.31 -12.62
C SER A 232 1.24 11.08 -12.27
N TYR A 233 0.61 9.93 -12.01
CA TYR A 233 1.27 8.73 -11.49
C TYR A 233 1.06 7.51 -12.41
N SER A 234 2.10 6.69 -12.49
CA SER A 234 2.09 5.42 -13.22
C SER A 234 2.13 4.26 -12.24
N PRO A 235 1.48 3.13 -12.56
CA PRO A 235 0.76 2.83 -13.80
C PRO A 235 -0.73 3.26 -13.78
N GLY A 236 -1.19 4.00 -12.77
CA GLY A 236 -2.59 4.46 -12.65
C GLY A 236 -3.09 5.25 -13.85
N ARG A 237 -2.22 6.04 -14.51
CA ARG A 237 -2.58 6.79 -15.73
C ARG A 237 -2.60 5.97 -17.03
N ALA A 238 -2.19 4.69 -17.01
CA ALA A 238 -2.26 3.84 -18.18
C ALA A 238 -3.73 3.65 -18.60
N SER A 239 -4.06 3.82 -19.88
CA SER A 239 -5.47 3.84 -20.32
C SER A 239 -6.23 2.53 -20.04
N THR A 240 -5.51 1.41 -19.98
CA THR A 240 -6.08 0.08 -19.75
C THR A 240 -6.01 -0.40 -18.30
N SER A 241 -5.23 0.24 -17.41
CA SER A 241 -5.13 -0.18 -16.01
C SER A 241 -6.44 0.09 -15.27
N PHE A 242 -6.72 -0.67 -14.22
CA PHE A 242 -7.80 -0.38 -13.29
C PHE A 242 -7.20 0.24 -12.03
N SER A 243 -7.30 1.56 -11.91
CA SER A 243 -6.63 2.37 -10.88
C SER A 243 -7.52 2.57 -9.66
N VAL A 244 -7.00 2.24 -8.47
CA VAL A 244 -7.78 2.15 -7.24
C VAL A 244 -7.27 3.13 -6.18
N GLY A 245 -8.14 4.06 -5.78
CA GLY A 245 -7.95 4.96 -4.66
C GLY A 245 -8.37 4.33 -3.32
N SER A 246 -8.04 5.01 -2.22
CA SER A 246 -8.31 4.53 -0.85
C SER A 246 -9.46 5.30 -0.21
N HIS A 247 -10.33 4.59 0.51
CA HIS A 247 -11.23 5.19 1.49
C HIS A 247 -11.08 4.54 2.88
N ASP A 248 -11.58 5.24 3.89
CA ASP A 248 -11.63 4.79 5.27
C ASP A 248 -13.00 4.16 5.64
N LEU A 249 -13.14 3.81 6.93
CA LEU A 249 -14.33 3.23 7.53
C LEU A 249 -15.58 4.12 7.41
N ASP A 250 -15.41 5.44 7.29
CA ASP A 250 -16.50 6.41 7.18
C ASP A 250 -16.88 6.69 5.70
N ASP A 251 -16.39 5.86 4.77
CA ASP A 251 -16.47 6.06 3.32
C ASP A 251 -15.81 7.36 2.82
N GLY A 252 -15.01 8.02 3.68
CA GLY A 252 -14.21 9.18 3.32
C GLY A 252 -13.03 8.76 2.45
N ILE A 253 -12.77 9.49 1.35
CA ILE A 253 -11.51 9.31 0.62
C ILE A 253 -10.37 9.58 1.58
N SER A 254 -9.46 8.60 1.73
CA SER A 254 -8.35 8.73 2.66
C SER A 254 -7.50 9.93 2.29
N SER A 255 -7.06 10.70 3.28
CA SER A 255 -6.36 11.99 3.07
C SER A 255 -5.11 11.91 2.20
N PHE A 256 -4.45 10.74 2.14
CA PHE A 256 -3.27 10.48 1.32
C PHE A 256 -3.62 10.03 -0.11
N SER A 257 -4.84 9.56 -0.38
CA SER A 257 -5.19 8.94 -1.65
C SER A 257 -5.07 9.95 -2.78
N ASN A 258 -4.39 9.56 -3.86
CA ASN A 258 -4.55 10.28 -5.12
C ASN A 258 -6.01 10.17 -5.60
N THR A 259 -6.44 11.19 -6.35
CA THR A 259 -7.82 11.34 -6.82
C THR A 259 -7.85 11.79 -8.29
N GLY A 260 -9.03 12.03 -8.85
CA GLY A 260 -9.17 12.58 -10.19
C GLY A 260 -9.55 11.56 -11.26
N ALA A 261 -9.43 11.95 -12.53
CA ALA A 261 -10.03 11.23 -13.66
C ALA A 261 -9.36 9.90 -14.00
N CYS A 262 -8.13 9.68 -13.55
CA CYS A 262 -7.41 8.42 -13.72
C CYS A 262 -7.60 7.45 -12.54
N VAL A 263 -8.50 7.74 -11.60
CA VAL A 263 -8.90 6.81 -10.54
C VAL A 263 -10.27 6.23 -10.90
N ASP A 264 -10.32 4.93 -11.16
CA ASP A 264 -11.53 4.25 -11.64
C ASP A 264 -12.53 4.01 -10.50
N MET A 265 -12.04 3.73 -9.29
CA MET A 265 -12.85 3.58 -8.09
C MET A 265 -12.03 3.69 -6.80
N TYR A 266 -12.71 3.71 -5.66
CA TYR A 266 -12.10 3.68 -4.33
C TYR A 266 -12.47 2.39 -3.61
N ALA A 267 -11.54 1.81 -2.86
CA ALA A 267 -11.77 0.62 -2.04
C ALA A 267 -11.16 0.80 -0.63
N PRO A 268 -11.48 -0.07 0.34
CA PRO A 268 -10.94 0.01 1.70
C PRO A 268 -9.41 0.00 1.69
N GLY A 269 -8.80 1.08 2.18
CA GLY A 269 -7.33 1.22 2.17
C GLY A 269 -6.74 1.89 3.40
N HIS A 270 -7.54 2.29 4.37
CA HIS A 270 -7.08 2.83 5.66
C HIS A 270 -7.21 1.79 6.78
N ALA A 271 -6.13 1.52 7.52
CA ALA A 271 -6.12 0.55 8.62
C ALA A 271 -6.70 -0.83 8.21
N VAL A 272 -6.18 -1.39 7.12
CA VAL A 272 -6.61 -2.70 6.60
C VAL A 272 -5.79 -3.81 7.27
N LEU A 273 -6.47 -4.71 7.98
CA LEU A 273 -5.88 -5.89 8.61
C LEU A 273 -5.69 -7.02 7.58
N SER A 274 -4.46 -7.53 7.46
CA SER A 274 -4.14 -8.70 6.63
C SER A 274 -2.96 -9.49 7.22
N ALA A 275 -2.55 -10.55 6.51
CA ALA A 275 -1.38 -11.35 6.88
C ALA A 275 -0.09 -10.53 6.86
N ASP A 276 0.85 -10.92 7.70
CA ASP A 276 2.18 -10.32 7.81
C ASP A 276 3.27 -11.38 7.59
N ASN A 277 4.51 -10.98 7.33
CA ASN A 277 5.58 -11.91 6.96
C ASN A 277 6.32 -12.56 8.15
N PHE A 278 6.20 -12.03 9.37
CA PHE A 278 7.01 -12.49 10.53
C PHE A 278 6.72 -13.90 11.05
N GLY A 279 5.61 -14.54 10.67
CA GLY A 279 5.24 -15.86 11.15
C GLY A 279 4.16 -16.50 10.31
N SER A 280 3.80 -17.76 10.62
CA SER A 280 2.81 -18.49 9.82
C SER A 280 1.37 -17.99 10.02
N CYS A 281 1.10 -17.18 11.05
CA CYS A 281 -0.22 -16.63 11.36
C CYS A 281 -0.13 -15.19 11.90
N SER A 282 0.94 -14.48 11.56
CA SER A 282 1.10 -13.08 11.93
C SER A 282 0.19 -12.20 11.09
N SER A 283 -0.26 -11.10 11.66
CA SER A 283 -1.11 -10.14 10.96
C SER A 283 -0.71 -8.73 11.32
N SER A 284 -0.87 -7.81 10.38
CA SER A 284 -0.57 -6.40 10.58
C SER A 284 -1.64 -5.53 9.90
N CYS A 285 -1.82 -4.33 10.44
CA CYS A 285 -2.62 -3.30 9.80
C CYS A 285 -1.70 -2.41 8.95
N MET A 286 -2.10 -2.16 7.71
CA MET A 286 -1.41 -1.24 6.81
C MET A 286 -2.40 -0.26 6.19
N THR A 287 -1.87 0.91 5.80
CA THR A 287 -2.65 2.00 5.22
C THR A 287 -2.02 2.43 3.90
N GLY A 288 -2.84 2.51 2.86
CA GLY A 288 -2.42 2.98 1.54
C GLY A 288 -3.40 2.57 0.44
N THR A 289 -3.30 3.22 -0.71
CA THR A 289 -3.93 2.73 -1.96
C THR A 289 -3.44 1.33 -2.34
N SER A 290 -2.27 0.95 -1.83
CA SER A 290 -1.72 -0.40 -1.87
C SER A 290 -2.55 -1.46 -1.11
N MET A 291 -3.38 -1.04 -0.14
CA MET A 291 -4.34 -1.94 0.54
C MET A 291 -5.72 -1.89 -0.11
N ALA A 292 -6.04 -0.82 -0.83
CA ALA A 292 -7.27 -0.70 -1.61
C ALA A 292 -7.26 -1.55 -2.90
N ALA A 293 -6.19 -1.46 -3.69
CA ALA A 293 -6.04 -2.20 -4.95
C ALA A 293 -6.23 -3.75 -4.84
N PRO A 294 -5.74 -4.44 -3.80
CA PRO A 294 -5.94 -5.89 -3.69
C PRO A 294 -7.39 -6.30 -3.44
N HIS A 295 -8.24 -5.44 -2.84
CA HIS A 295 -9.68 -5.74 -2.74
C HIS A 295 -10.31 -5.87 -4.13
N VAL A 296 -10.02 -4.92 -5.03
CA VAL A 296 -10.49 -4.95 -6.43
C VAL A 296 -9.91 -6.13 -7.20
N SER A 297 -8.66 -6.49 -6.94
CA SER A 297 -8.02 -7.65 -7.58
C SER A 297 -8.64 -8.97 -7.13
N GLY A 298 -9.06 -9.05 -5.87
CA GLY A 298 -9.87 -10.14 -5.38
C GLY A 298 -11.23 -10.20 -6.07
N VAL A 299 -11.92 -9.07 -6.27
CA VAL A 299 -13.16 -9.05 -7.07
C VAL A 299 -12.91 -9.52 -8.51
N ALA A 300 -11.81 -9.09 -9.14
CA ALA A 300 -11.41 -9.59 -10.46
C ALA A 300 -11.22 -11.12 -10.47
N ALA A 301 -10.66 -11.69 -9.40
CA ALA A 301 -10.48 -13.13 -9.25
C ALA A 301 -11.82 -13.87 -9.03
N LEU A 302 -12.73 -13.33 -8.21
CA LEU A 302 -14.08 -13.85 -8.08
C LEU A 302 -14.82 -13.87 -9.43
N VAL A 303 -14.75 -12.76 -10.17
CA VAL A 303 -15.33 -12.63 -11.51
C VAL A 303 -14.69 -13.61 -12.49
N ARG A 304 -13.36 -13.78 -12.50
CA ARG A 304 -12.68 -14.76 -13.36
C ARG A 304 -13.06 -16.20 -13.00
N GLY A 305 -13.22 -16.53 -11.72
CA GLY A 305 -13.71 -17.85 -11.32
C GLY A 305 -15.10 -18.16 -11.91
N TYR A 306 -16.00 -17.17 -11.89
CA TYR A 306 -17.36 -17.30 -12.44
C TYR A 306 -17.43 -17.16 -13.96
N CYS A 307 -16.64 -16.26 -14.55
CA CYS A 307 -16.59 -15.89 -15.96
C CYS A 307 -15.12 -15.90 -16.45
N PRO A 308 -14.55 -17.07 -16.74
CA PRO A 308 -13.11 -17.21 -17.03
C PRO A 308 -12.61 -16.37 -18.20
N ASN A 309 -13.44 -16.13 -19.23
CA ASN A 309 -13.09 -15.38 -20.43
C ASN A 309 -13.46 -13.89 -20.37
N ILE A 310 -13.71 -13.33 -19.18
CA ILE A 310 -14.03 -11.90 -19.07
C ILE A 310 -12.90 -11.05 -19.70
N LEU A 311 -13.27 -10.10 -20.55
CA LEU A 311 -12.30 -9.20 -21.16
C LEU A 311 -11.94 -8.09 -20.17
N PRO A 312 -10.68 -7.63 -20.11
CA PRO A 312 -10.29 -6.52 -19.25
C PRO A 312 -11.10 -5.24 -19.47
N SER A 313 -11.44 -4.94 -20.73
CA SER A 313 -12.29 -3.79 -21.09
C SER A 313 -13.71 -3.93 -20.53
N ALA A 314 -14.28 -5.13 -20.51
CA ALA A 314 -15.57 -5.39 -19.91
C ALA A 314 -15.49 -5.21 -18.38
N PHE A 315 -14.48 -5.79 -17.74
CA PHE A 315 -14.22 -5.60 -16.30
C PHE A 315 -14.11 -4.13 -15.91
N LYS A 316 -13.28 -3.36 -16.63
CA LYS A 316 -13.10 -1.93 -16.41
C LYS A 316 -14.40 -1.13 -16.61
N ALA A 317 -15.25 -1.53 -17.56
CA ALA A 317 -16.52 -0.86 -17.80
C ALA A 317 -17.60 -1.18 -16.76
N PHE A 318 -17.72 -2.43 -16.33
CA PHE A 318 -18.84 -2.83 -15.48
C PHE A 318 -18.56 -2.67 -13.99
N LEU A 319 -17.34 -2.90 -13.50
CA LEU A 319 -17.09 -2.92 -12.06
C LEU A 319 -17.47 -1.60 -11.37
N PRO A 320 -17.18 -0.41 -11.94
CA PRO A 320 -17.64 0.85 -11.35
C PRO A 320 -19.17 0.92 -11.23
N THR A 321 -19.93 0.24 -12.08
CA THR A 321 -21.40 0.22 -12.01
C THR A 321 -21.94 -0.55 -10.80
N TRP A 322 -21.15 -1.46 -10.23
CA TRP A 322 -21.49 -2.14 -8.97
C TRP A 322 -21.22 -1.26 -7.77
N GLY A 323 -20.26 -0.33 -7.88
CA GLY A 323 -19.87 0.53 -6.78
C GLY A 323 -20.97 1.47 -6.30
N ALA A 324 -21.08 1.64 -4.99
CA ALA A 324 -21.97 2.62 -4.38
C ALA A 324 -21.49 4.03 -4.69
N GLN A 325 -22.36 4.86 -5.28
CA GLN A 325 -22.02 6.25 -5.55
C GLN A 325 -22.11 7.06 -4.25
N ALA A 326 -20.98 7.61 -3.83
CA ALA A 326 -20.90 8.48 -2.65
C ALA A 326 -21.34 9.91 -3.01
N SER A 327 -21.62 10.73 -1.97
CA SER A 327 -22.06 12.12 -2.14
C SER A 327 -21.01 13.03 -2.79
N ASP A 328 -19.74 12.62 -2.78
CA ASP A 328 -18.63 13.29 -3.46
C ASP A 328 -18.59 13.01 -4.98
N GLY A 329 -19.52 12.20 -5.50
CA GLY A 329 -19.61 11.83 -6.91
C GLY A 329 -18.71 10.66 -7.31
N THR A 330 -17.88 10.15 -6.39
CA THR A 330 -17.00 9.00 -6.62
C THR A 330 -17.70 7.68 -6.26
N ARG A 331 -17.05 6.56 -6.55
CA ARG A 331 -17.63 5.21 -6.38
C ARG A 331 -16.79 4.40 -5.40
N ARG A 332 -17.45 3.83 -4.39
CA ARG A 332 -16.86 2.88 -3.43
C ARG A 332 -17.05 1.45 -3.94
N LEU A 333 -16.05 0.61 -3.74
CA LEU A 333 -16.14 -0.80 -4.10
C LEU A 333 -17.28 -1.47 -3.36
N TYR A 334 -18.11 -2.16 -4.13
CA TYR A 334 -19.20 -2.98 -3.62
C TYR A 334 -19.32 -4.23 -4.50
N LEU A 335 -19.39 -5.38 -3.87
CA LEU A 335 -19.72 -6.68 -4.42
C LEU A 335 -21.25 -6.73 -4.50
N GLY A 336 -21.75 -6.67 -5.74
CA GLY A 336 -23.18 -6.60 -6.01
C GLY A 336 -23.98 -7.78 -5.46
N ASN A 337 -25.28 -7.56 -5.29
CA ASN A 337 -26.31 -8.60 -5.17
C ASN A 337 -26.39 -9.44 -6.47
N THR A 338 -26.73 -10.73 -6.37
CA THR A 338 -26.96 -11.74 -7.43
C THR A 338 -27.58 -11.21 -8.71
N THR A 339 -28.49 -10.25 -8.62
CA THR A 339 -29.12 -9.63 -9.79
C THR A 339 -28.17 -8.78 -10.63
N LEU A 340 -27.20 -8.08 -10.04
CA LEU A 340 -26.19 -7.28 -10.74
C LEU A 340 -25.13 -8.17 -11.39
N VAL A 341 -24.66 -9.20 -10.67
CA VAL A 341 -23.72 -10.20 -11.18
C VAL A 341 -24.32 -10.90 -12.39
N ASP A 342 -25.55 -11.39 -12.26
CA ASP A 342 -26.26 -12.07 -13.35
C ASP A 342 -26.56 -11.17 -14.54
N ALA A 343 -27.04 -9.94 -14.33
CA ALA A 343 -27.35 -9.01 -15.42
C ALA A 343 -26.11 -8.63 -16.24
N THR A 344 -24.96 -8.51 -15.57
CA THR A 344 -23.71 -8.03 -16.17
C THR A 344 -22.89 -9.15 -16.80
N LEU A 345 -22.80 -10.31 -16.13
CA LEU A 345 -21.93 -11.41 -16.55
C LEU A 345 -22.64 -12.44 -17.44
N LYS A 346 -23.98 -12.63 -17.34
CA LYS A 346 -24.70 -13.57 -18.24
C LYS A 346 -24.93 -13.01 -19.64
N THR A 347 -24.82 -11.69 -19.81
CA THR A 347 -25.00 -11.00 -21.12
C THR A 347 -23.69 -10.77 -21.86
N SER A 348 -22.55 -10.82 -21.15
CA SER A 348 -21.22 -10.88 -21.74
C SER A 348 -20.87 -12.33 -22.08
N SER A 349 -20.10 -12.54 -23.13
CA SER A 349 -19.71 -13.85 -23.63
C SER A 349 -18.74 -14.56 -22.66
N CYS A 350 -19.24 -14.97 -21.48
CA CYS A 350 -18.57 -15.92 -20.60
C CYS A 350 -18.45 -17.24 -21.35
N GLY A 351 -17.39 -17.37 -22.14
CA GLY A 351 -17.01 -18.64 -22.73
C GLY A 351 -16.62 -19.61 -21.62
N THR A 352 -16.70 -20.91 -21.92
CA THR A 352 -16.07 -21.94 -21.11
C THR A 352 -14.60 -22.03 -21.53
N VAL A 353 -13.65 -21.89 -20.61
CA VAL A 353 -12.26 -22.33 -20.84
C VAL A 353 -12.14 -23.75 -20.28
N GLU A 354 -11.31 -24.58 -20.91
CA GLU A 354 -10.77 -25.74 -20.22
C GLU A 354 -9.98 -25.25 -18.99
N LYS A 355 -10.22 -25.87 -17.84
CA LYS A 355 -9.55 -25.53 -16.58
C LYS A 355 -8.04 -25.42 -16.84
N SER A 356 -7.43 -24.28 -16.47
CA SER A 356 -5.98 -24.14 -16.54
C SER A 356 -5.31 -25.32 -15.82
N SER A 357 -4.09 -25.63 -16.23
CA SER A 357 -3.30 -26.68 -15.60
C SER A 357 -3.32 -26.51 -14.07
N ALA A 358 -3.61 -27.59 -13.35
CA ALA A 358 -3.70 -27.54 -11.89
C ALA A 358 -2.30 -27.25 -11.34
N TRP A 359 -2.08 -26.04 -10.82
CA TRP A 359 -0.82 -25.70 -10.17
C TRP A 359 -0.60 -26.58 -8.95
N THR A 360 0.63 -27.06 -8.81
CA THR A 360 1.03 -27.82 -7.62
C THR A 360 1.05 -26.86 -6.45
N HIS A 361 0.09 -27.03 -5.55
CA HIS A 361 -0.01 -26.22 -4.34
C HIS A 361 1.22 -26.45 -3.47
N CYS A 362 1.65 -25.41 -2.77
CA CYS A 362 2.70 -25.57 -1.78
C CYS A 362 2.20 -26.42 -0.61
N PRO A 363 3.10 -27.17 0.07
CA PRO A 363 2.72 -27.93 1.25
C PRO A 363 1.99 -27.01 2.23
N THR A 364 0.75 -27.38 2.57
CA THR A 364 -0.07 -26.63 3.52
C THR A 364 0.62 -26.57 4.87
N THR A 365 0.96 -25.36 5.33
CA THR A 365 1.18 -25.09 6.74
C THR A 365 -0.15 -25.21 7.50
N ALA A 366 -0.11 -25.37 8.82
CA ALA A 366 -1.33 -25.45 9.61
C ALA A 366 -2.18 -24.19 9.37
N PRO A 367 -3.48 -24.33 9.04
CA PRO A 367 -4.34 -23.18 8.82
C PRO A 367 -4.39 -22.31 10.07
N CYS A 368 -4.43 -21.00 9.88
CA CYS A 368 -4.51 -20.08 10.99
C CYS A 368 -5.87 -20.20 11.69
N PRO A 369 -5.89 -20.13 13.03
CA PRO A 369 -7.15 -20.17 13.76
C PRO A 369 -8.00 -18.97 13.32
N THR A 370 -9.22 -19.23 12.87
CA THR A 370 -10.17 -18.16 12.61
C THR A 370 -10.47 -17.40 13.90
N PRO A 371 -10.57 -16.07 13.87
CA PRO A 371 -11.05 -15.31 15.02
C PRO A 371 -12.41 -15.87 15.46
N PRO A 372 -12.68 -15.97 16.77
CA PRO A 372 -13.99 -16.39 17.24
C PRO A 372 -15.04 -15.43 16.66
N THR A 373 -16.10 -15.99 16.06
CA THR A 373 -17.25 -15.19 15.63
C THR A 373 -17.76 -14.35 16.80
N PRO A 374 -18.06 -13.05 16.60
CA PRO A 374 -18.64 -12.23 17.65
C PRO A 374 -19.91 -12.92 18.19
N PRO A 375 -20.13 -12.91 19.52
CA PRO A 375 -21.34 -13.48 20.08
C PRO A 375 -22.54 -12.77 19.47
N THR A 376 -23.47 -13.53 18.92
CA THR A 376 -24.76 -13.02 18.42
C THR A 376 -25.40 -12.23 19.55
N LEU A 377 -25.64 -10.93 19.33
CA LEU A 377 -26.24 -10.05 20.33
C LEU A 377 -27.59 -10.63 20.76
N SER A 378 -27.62 -11.27 21.93
CA SER A 378 -28.87 -11.62 22.58
C SER A 378 -29.55 -10.32 23.04
N PRO A 379 -30.87 -10.17 22.85
CA PRO A 379 -31.57 -8.95 23.22
C PRO A 379 -31.44 -8.74 24.74
N THR A 380 -30.69 -7.72 25.15
CA THR A 380 -30.54 -7.39 26.56
C THR A 380 -31.56 -6.29 26.91
N PRO A 381 -32.51 -6.55 27.84
CA PRO A 381 -33.38 -5.51 28.36
C PRO A 381 -32.57 -4.58 29.27
N PHE A 382 -32.67 -3.27 29.01
CA PHE A 382 -32.16 -2.20 29.89
C PHE A 382 -32.58 -2.41 31.36
N PRO A 383 -31.74 -1.93 32.29
CA PRO A 383 -32.22 -0.85 33.14
C PRO A 383 -31.22 0.30 33.29
N THR A 384 -31.78 1.51 33.31
CA THR A 384 -31.11 2.80 33.58
C THR A 384 -30.60 2.89 35.02
N LEU A 385 -29.41 3.47 35.22
CA LEU A 385 -28.98 4.01 36.52
C LEU A 385 -28.73 5.53 36.44
N ALA A 386 -29.09 6.19 37.53
CA ALA A 386 -29.15 7.64 37.74
C ALA A 386 -27.76 8.27 38.05
N PRO A 387 -27.61 9.61 37.94
CA PRO A 387 -26.32 10.29 37.89
C PRO A 387 -25.90 10.90 39.24
N THR A 388 -24.62 10.84 39.62
CA THR A 388 -23.95 11.78 40.57
C THR A 388 -22.44 11.48 40.65
N PRO A 389 -21.56 12.41 41.09
CA PRO A 389 -21.35 13.82 40.73
C PRO A 389 -19.93 14.12 40.22
N GLU A 390 -19.79 15.33 39.67
CA GLU A 390 -18.61 16.09 39.31
C GLU A 390 -17.76 16.47 40.54
N VAL A 391 -16.44 16.25 40.54
CA VAL A 391 -15.43 16.99 41.34
C VAL A 391 -14.07 17.04 40.62
N THR A 392 -13.84 18.21 40.03
CA THR A 392 -12.64 19.08 39.97
C THR A 392 -11.24 18.57 39.61
N GLU A 393 -10.70 19.30 38.62
CA GLU A 393 -9.32 19.54 38.21
C GLU A 393 -8.23 19.34 39.27
N ASP A 394 -7.07 18.83 38.84
CA ASP A 394 -5.85 19.66 38.93
C ASP A 394 -4.71 19.19 38.00
N THR A 395 -4.17 20.17 37.27
CA THR A 395 -2.92 20.21 36.48
C THR A 395 -2.89 19.49 35.13
N HIS A 396 -3.49 20.12 34.12
CA HIS A 396 -3.11 19.90 32.72
C HIS A 396 -2.10 20.98 32.28
N ALA A 397 -0.98 20.56 31.71
CA ALA A 397 -0.10 21.45 30.98
C ALA A 397 -0.67 21.64 29.57
N VAL A 398 -0.98 22.87 29.18
CA VAL A 398 -1.27 23.21 27.78
C VAL A 398 0.05 23.17 27.04
N GLY A 399 0.15 22.30 26.04
CA GLY A 399 1.29 22.21 25.14
C GLY A 399 0.95 21.35 23.92
N ASP A 400 1.88 21.27 22.99
CA ASP A 400 1.74 20.47 21.77
C ASP A 400 1.62 18.97 22.15
N PRO A 401 0.47 18.33 21.90
CA PRO A 401 0.26 16.92 22.24
C PRO A 401 1.21 15.98 21.48
N HIS A 402 1.87 16.45 20.42
CA HIS A 402 2.79 15.68 19.59
C HIS A 402 4.23 15.69 20.11
N ILE A 403 4.57 16.51 21.13
CA ILE A 403 5.94 16.55 21.68
C ILE A 403 5.94 16.30 23.18
N GLN A 404 6.38 15.10 23.52
CA GLN A 404 6.56 14.62 24.88
C GLN A 404 8.03 14.23 25.08
N ASN A 405 8.63 14.58 26.22
CA ASN A 405 9.95 14.03 26.54
C ASN A 405 9.85 12.55 26.93
N ILE A 406 11.01 11.92 27.07
CA ILE A 406 11.13 10.51 27.45
C ILE A 406 10.52 10.16 28.83
N VAL A 407 10.09 11.15 29.63
CA VAL A 407 9.43 10.94 30.93
C VAL A 407 7.96 11.32 30.91
N GLY A 408 7.37 11.55 29.75
CA GLY A 408 5.94 11.79 29.63
C GLY A 408 5.50 13.25 29.80
N ALA A 409 6.42 14.20 29.92
CA ALA A 409 6.07 15.61 30.05
C ALA A 409 5.86 16.25 28.67
N HIS A 410 4.70 16.88 28.48
CA HIS A 410 4.35 17.62 27.28
C HIS A 410 4.94 19.04 27.30
N PHE A 411 5.31 19.56 26.13
CA PHE A 411 5.87 20.90 25.99
C PHE A 411 4.97 21.83 25.20
N ASP A 412 4.92 23.08 25.63
CA ASP A 412 4.26 24.14 24.88
C ASP A 412 5.21 24.75 23.85
N LEU A 413 5.18 24.22 22.62
CA LEU A 413 5.94 24.81 21.50
C LEU A 413 5.45 26.21 21.13
N TRP A 414 4.29 26.67 21.64
CA TRP A 414 3.80 28.02 21.41
C TRP A 414 4.50 29.06 22.31
N ARG A 415 5.34 28.62 23.26
CA ARG A 415 6.21 29.51 24.02
C ARG A 415 7.57 29.63 23.35
N THR A 416 7.85 30.81 22.81
CA THR A 416 9.18 31.16 22.29
C THR A 416 10.23 31.18 23.40
N GLY A 417 11.47 30.85 23.04
CA GLY A 417 12.60 30.74 23.96
C GLY A 417 13.06 29.30 24.24
N TRP A 418 13.90 29.14 25.25
CA TRP A 418 14.53 27.85 25.58
C TRP A 418 13.59 26.88 26.32
N SER A 419 13.33 25.74 25.69
CA SER A 419 12.61 24.60 26.25
C SER A 419 13.57 23.47 26.61
N LYS A 420 13.30 22.76 27.72
CA LYS A 420 14.15 21.67 28.23
C LYS A 420 13.60 20.32 27.80
N PHE A 421 14.26 19.62 26.89
CA PHE A 421 13.82 18.31 26.41
C PHE A 421 14.27 17.17 27.32
N LEU A 422 15.51 17.22 27.80
CA LEU A 422 16.08 16.17 28.65
C LEU A 422 17.02 16.78 29.69
N GLN A 423 16.93 16.32 30.94
CA GLN A 423 17.89 16.66 31.98
C GLN A 423 18.15 15.45 32.88
N ILE A 424 19.42 15.15 33.11
CA ILE A 424 19.87 14.07 33.99
C ILE A 424 20.82 14.66 35.03
N PRO A 425 20.55 14.56 36.35
CA PRO A 425 19.31 14.04 36.97
C PRO A 425 18.13 15.01 36.89
N LEU A 426 16.92 14.47 37.06
CA LEU A 426 15.63 15.15 36.82
C LEU A 426 15.36 16.33 37.77
N HIS A 427 15.79 16.26 39.04
CA HIS A 427 15.47 17.25 40.07
C HIS A 427 16.71 17.96 40.64
N ASN A 428 17.10 19.10 40.03
CA ASN A 428 17.99 20.17 40.55
C ASN A 428 19.52 19.88 40.71
N THR A 429 20.44 20.86 40.85
CA THR A 429 21.00 21.85 39.87
C THR A 429 22.52 22.04 40.09
N VAL A 430 23.16 22.60 39.04
CA VAL A 430 24.40 23.42 38.92
C VAL A 430 25.22 22.91 37.74
N LYS A 431 25.39 21.60 37.61
CA LYS A 431 25.96 20.97 36.42
C LYS A 431 25.21 19.68 36.10
N PRO A 432 24.31 19.68 35.10
CA PRO A 432 23.66 18.46 34.68
C PRO A 432 24.70 17.46 34.15
N ALA A 433 24.48 16.17 34.41
CA ALA A 433 25.28 15.12 33.79
C ALA A 433 25.07 15.11 32.28
N LEU A 434 23.82 15.35 31.87
CA LEU A 434 23.42 15.60 30.50
C LEU A 434 22.19 16.51 30.52
N TRP A 435 22.20 17.54 29.70
CA TRP A 435 21.08 18.42 29.46
C TRP A 435 20.94 18.65 27.97
N VAL A 436 19.71 18.54 27.48
CA VAL A 436 19.30 18.81 26.11
C VAL A 436 18.14 19.78 26.17
N GLY A 437 18.30 20.94 25.55
CA GLY A 437 17.22 21.90 25.36
C GLY A 437 17.25 22.45 23.95
N GLY A 438 16.16 23.09 23.55
CA GLY A 438 16.10 23.77 22.27
C GLY A 438 15.40 25.12 22.35
N ASN A 439 15.90 26.08 21.56
CA ASN A 439 15.38 27.42 21.44
C ASN A 439 14.33 27.48 20.33
N VAL A 440 13.10 27.82 20.67
CA VAL A 440 11.99 27.97 19.73
C VAL A 440 11.83 29.44 19.37
N GLU A 441 11.90 29.77 18.08
CA GLU A 441 11.71 31.13 17.57
C GLU A 441 10.60 31.18 16.52
N GLN A 442 9.93 32.33 16.41
CA GLN A 442 8.92 32.57 15.38
C GLN A 442 9.59 33.00 14.08
N TYR A 443 9.07 32.50 12.94
CA TYR A 443 9.61 32.78 11.61
C TYR A 443 9.46 34.25 11.17
N TRP A 444 8.59 35.03 11.82
CA TRP A 444 8.35 36.46 11.56
C TRP A 444 7.57 37.10 12.71
N ALA A 445 7.57 38.44 12.80
CA ALA A 445 6.96 39.21 13.90
C ALA A 445 5.41 39.28 13.87
N ASP A 446 4.75 38.28 13.29
CA ASP A 446 3.30 38.22 13.18
C ASP A 446 2.72 37.11 14.06
N TYR A 447 1.52 37.36 14.59
CA TYR A 447 0.96 36.64 15.73
C TYR A 447 0.58 35.17 15.43
N CYS A 448 0.52 34.80 14.14
CA CYS A 448 0.19 33.46 13.66
C CYS A 448 1.35 32.80 12.90
N ALA A 449 2.58 33.32 13.06
CA ALA A 449 3.76 32.76 12.44
C ALA A 449 4.05 31.35 12.96
N PRO A 450 4.38 30.38 12.07
CA PRO A 450 4.88 29.09 12.53
C PRO A 450 6.17 29.30 13.34
N ALA A 451 6.23 28.65 14.50
CA ALA A 451 7.40 28.62 15.36
C ALA A 451 8.24 27.39 15.03
N TYR A 452 9.55 27.52 15.04
CA TYR A 452 10.46 26.43 14.74
C TYR A 452 11.63 26.42 15.72
N LEU A 453 12.26 25.25 15.81
CA LEU A 453 13.37 25.00 16.70
C LEU A 453 14.66 25.47 16.03
N GLN A 454 15.13 26.66 16.37
CA GLN A 454 16.30 27.26 15.70
C GLN A 454 17.62 26.67 16.18
N GLN A 455 17.70 26.31 17.47
CA GLN A 455 18.92 25.83 18.09
C GLN A 455 18.63 24.70 19.08
N VAL A 456 19.47 23.66 19.08
CA VAL A 456 19.48 22.61 20.12
C VAL A 456 20.83 22.62 20.79
N MET A 457 20.82 22.70 22.11
CA MET A 457 22.02 22.70 22.93
C MET A 457 22.08 21.42 23.77
N VAL A 458 23.21 20.72 23.66
CA VAL A 458 23.51 19.51 24.43
C VAL A 458 24.76 19.75 25.27
N THR A 459 24.62 19.75 26.59
CA THR A 459 25.74 20.06 27.51
C THR A 459 25.72 19.15 28.74
N GLY A 460 26.86 18.96 29.38
CA GLY A 460 26.94 18.26 30.67
C GLY A 460 28.27 17.58 30.95
N THR A 461 28.43 17.08 32.18
CA THR A 461 29.69 16.44 32.61
C THR A 461 29.99 15.15 31.83
N ARG A 462 28.98 14.45 31.30
CA ARG A 462 29.15 13.26 30.44
C ARG A 462 29.78 13.59 29.09
N LEU A 463 29.67 14.84 28.64
CA LEU A 463 30.34 15.35 27.45
C LEU A 463 31.72 15.94 27.79
N GLY A 464 32.24 15.68 28.99
CA GLY A 464 33.48 16.30 29.47
C GLY A 464 33.33 17.79 29.77
N ASN A 465 32.13 18.24 30.15
CA ASN A 465 31.76 19.67 30.25
C ASN A 465 31.82 20.45 28.94
N ARG A 466 31.82 19.76 27.80
CA ARG A 466 31.68 20.40 26.48
C ARG A 466 30.22 20.69 26.19
N THR A 467 30.01 21.67 25.33
CA THR A 467 28.69 22.04 24.83
C THR A 467 28.67 21.81 23.32
N VAL A 468 27.66 21.06 22.87
CA VAL A 468 27.34 20.88 21.46
C VAL A 468 26.17 21.77 21.13
N LEU A 469 26.34 22.67 20.17
CA LEU A 469 25.29 23.53 19.64
C LEU A 469 24.95 23.05 18.22
N LEU A 470 23.69 22.72 18.01
CA LEU A 470 23.13 22.36 16.72
C LEU A 470 22.24 23.53 16.28
N ASN A 471 22.64 24.26 15.26
CA ASN A 471 21.81 25.32 14.69
C ASN A 471 21.08 24.78 13.46
N SER A 472 19.75 24.90 13.42
CA SER A 472 19.00 24.67 12.20
C SER A 472 19.09 25.92 11.32
N GLY A 473 19.57 25.78 10.09
CA GLY A 473 19.51 26.82 9.08
C GLY A 473 18.15 26.83 8.37
N SER A 474 17.89 27.88 7.59
CA SER A 474 16.78 27.86 6.64
C SER A 474 16.98 26.73 5.62
N LEU A 475 15.89 26.05 5.23
CA LEU A 475 15.86 25.05 4.16
C LEU A 475 16.39 25.60 2.82
N GLU A 476 16.43 26.92 2.67
CA GLU A 476 16.96 27.61 1.48
C GLU A 476 18.45 27.96 1.58
N SER A 477 19.11 27.71 2.72
CA SER A 477 20.54 27.98 2.88
C SER A 477 21.40 26.81 2.41
N GLY A 478 22.58 27.10 1.83
CA GLY A 478 23.54 26.08 1.37
C GLY A 478 24.19 25.23 2.48
N SER A 479 23.74 25.38 3.73
CA SER A 479 24.13 24.56 4.88
C SER A 479 22.94 24.49 5.84
N PRO A 480 21.99 23.55 5.62
CA PRO A 480 20.69 23.53 6.30
C PRO A 480 20.79 23.23 7.80
N PHE A 481 21.96 22.82 8.30
CA PHE A 481 22.27 22.79 9.72
C PHE A 481 23.77 23.03 9.93
N SER A 482 24.14 23.58 11.08
CA SER A 482 25.53 23.66 11.54
C SER A 482 25.69 23.02 12.92
N VAL A 483 26.85 22.41 13.15
CA VAL A 483 27.23 21.81 14.44
C VAL A 483 28.47 22.51 14.95
N GLU A 484 28.35 23.17 16.09
CA GLU A 484 29.46 23.81 16.80
C GLU A 484 29.76 23.05 18.10
N LEU A 485 31.04 22.86 18.36
CA LEU A 485 31.57 22.19 19.55
C LEU A 485 32.52 23.15 20.24
N ASP A 486 32.22 23.52 21.49
CA ASP A 486 33.11 24.30 22.35
C ASP A 486 34.12 23.39 23.08
#